data_AF-A0A8S2SBJ5-F1
#
_entry.id   AF-A0A8S2SBJ5-F1
#
_cell.length_a   1.000
_cell.length_b   1.000
_cell.length_c   1.000
_cell.angle_alpha   90.00
_cell.angle_beta   90.00
_cell.angle_gamma   90.00
#
_symmetry.space_group_name_H-M   'P 1'
#
loop_
_entity.id
_entity.type
_entity.pdbx_description
1 polymer ?
#
loop_
_entity_poly.entity_id
_entity_poly.type
_entity_poly.pdbx_seq_one_letter_code
_entity_poly.pdbx_strand_id
1 'polypeptide(L)'
;SKCISTADLCNNITDCLLGEDEHDMICAHYCEWPSSNICSKKYSTVCSDEEFHCDGKCVSITHRCDDKPYCYDGADEPFDCAN
;
A
#
# COMPACT_ATOMS: atom_id res chain seq x y z
N SER A 1 -13.79 23.98 -12.44
CA SER A 1 -13.01 22.96 -11.72
C SER A 1 -13.98 22.07 -10.97
N LYS A 2 -13.92 20.75 -11.17
CA LYS A 2 -14.73 19.77 -10.41
C LYS A 2 -13.97 19.49 -9.11
N CYS A 3 -14.65 19.52 -7.98
CA CYS A 3 -14.07 19.08 -6.71
C CYS A 3 -14.42 17.59 -6.52
N ILE A 4 -13.45 16.80 -6.08
CA ILE A 4 -13.62 15.40 -5.70
C ILE A 4 -13.37 15.23 -4.20
N SER A 5 -13.80 14.10 -3.62
CA SER A 5 -13.49 13.79 -2.23
C SER A 5 -12.00 13.49 -2.07
N THR A 6 -11.45 13.67 -0.87
CA THR A 6 -10.09 13.19 -0.56
C THR A 6 -10.00 11.67 -0.62
N ALA A 7 -11.12 10.94 -0.47
CA ALA A 7 -11.17 9.49 -0.64
C ALA A 7 -11.13 9.07 -2.12
N ASP A 8 -11.40 10.01 -3.03
CA ASP A 8 -11.36 9.82 -4.47
C ASP A 8 -9.98 10.18 -5.05
N LEU A 9 -9.04 10.59 -4.20
CA LEU A 9 -7.68 10.89 -4.61
C LEU A 9 -6.83 9.63 -4.48
N CYS A 10 -6.14 9.22 -5.55
CA CYS A 10 -5.26 8.05 -5.55
C CYS A 10 -5.99 6.76 -5.10
N ASN A 11 -7.26 6.60 -5.52
CA ASN A 11 -8.11 5.44 -5.30
C ASN A 11 -8.11 4.44 -6.48
N ASN A 12 -7.28 4.67 -7.51
CA ASN A 12 -7.21 3.91 -8.76
C ASN A 12 -8.51 3.96 -9.59
N ILE A 13 -9.30 5.02 -9.42
CA ILE A 13 -10.49 5.34 -10.18
C ILE A 13 -10.30 6.74 -10.75
N THR A 14 -10.59 6.93 -12.04
CA THR A 14 -10.51 8.25 -12.67
C THR A 14 -11.78 9.03 -12.35
N ASP A 15 -11.75 9.80 -11.27
CA ASP A 15 -12.83 10.66 -10.79
C ASP A 15 -12.75 12.09 -11.38
N CYS A 16 -11.55 12.54 -11.77
CA CYS A 16 -11.33 13.77 -12.54
C CYS A 16 -11.30 13.54 -14.06
N LEU A 17 -11.65 14.58 -14.84
CA LEU A 17 -11.77 14.51 -16.31
C LEU A 17 -10.48 14.11 -17.04
N LEU A 18 -9.32 14.41 -16.44
CA LEU A 18 -7.99 14.15 -17.00
C LEU A 18 -7.18 13.12 -16.18
N GLY A 19 -7.77 12.51 -15.14
CA GLY A 19 -7.06 11.55 -14.29
C GLY A 19 -5.94 12.15 -13.44
N GLU A 20 -5.98 13.45 -13.18
CA GLU A 20 -5.02 14.16 -12.31
C GLU A 20 -5.04 13.64 -10.86
N ASP A 21 -6.19 13.14 -10.43
CA ASP A 21 -6.43 12.45 -9.16
C ASP A 21 -5.68 11.12 -9.03
N GLU A 22 -5.27 10.52 -10.14
CA GLU A 22 -4.54 9.25 -10.21
C GLU A 22 -3.14 9.41 -10.82
N HIS A 23 -2.65 10.65 -10.92
CA HIS A 23 -1.36 10.92 -11.55
C HIS A 23 -0.20 10.65 -10.60
N ASP A 24 0.79 9.87 -11.02
CA ASP A 24 1.95 9.46 -10.21
C ASP A 24 2.62 10.64 -9.48
N MET A 25 2.82 11.79 -10.15
CA MET A 25 3.46 12.95 -9.52
C MET A 25 2.60 13.63 -8.46
N ILE A 26 1.27 13.55 -8.60
CA ILE A 26 0.32 14.11 -7.63
C ILE A 26 0.23 13.14 -6.45
N CYS A 27 0.04 11.85 -6.71
CA CYS A 27 -0.02 10.83 -5.66
C CYS A 27 1.29 10.74 -4.87
N ALA A 28 2.46 10.88 -5.48
CA ALA A 28 3.73 10.93 -4.76
C ALA A 28 3.76 12.08 -3.72
N HIS A 29 3.30 13.28 -4.09
CA HIS A 29 3.34 14.43 -3.17
C HIS A 29 2.32 14.34 -2.03
N TYR A 30 1.16 13.70 -2.26
CA TYR A 30 0.11 13.56 -1.24
C TYR A 30 0.26 12.30 -0.37
N CYS A 31 0.92 11.25 -0.87
CA CYS A 31 1.15 10.00 -0.13
C CYS A 31 2.49 9.97 0.62
N GLU A 32 3.46 10.85 0.31
CA GLU A 32 4.79 10.87 0.95
C GLU A 32 4.96 11.88 2.11
N TRP A 33 3.95 12.16 2.94
CA TRP A 33 4.08 12.59 4.36
C TRP A 33 2.86 13.40 4.85
N PRO A 34 2.40 13.24 6.11
CA PRO A 34 2.44 12.05 6.96
C PRO A 34 1.23 11.19 6.61
N SER A 35 1.47 9.95 6.17
CA SER A 35 0.50 8.85 5.99
C SER A 35 -0.95 9.31 5.96
N SER A 36 -1.28 10.13 4.97
CA SER A 36 -2.60 10.71 4.91
C SER A 36 -3.51 9.55 4.53
N ASN A 37 -4.58 9.31 5.31
CA ASN A 37 -5.63 8.31 5.03
C ASN A 37 -6.41 8.63 3.72
N ILE A 38 -5.79 9.40 2.84
CA ILE A 38 -6.22 9.90 1.56
C ILE A 38 -5.83 8.89 0.48
N CYS A 39 -4.67 8.23 0.61
CA CYS A 39 -4.22 7.27 -0.39
C CYS A 39 -4.84 5.89 -0.13
N SER A 40 -5.63 5.40 -1.08
CA SER A 40 -6.18 4.04 -1.00
C SER A 40 -5.04 3.03 -1.05
N LYS A 41 -5.07 2.04 -0.16
CA LYS A 41 -4.21 0.84 0.06
C LYS A 41 -3.23 0.38 -1.04
N LYS A 42 -3.45 0.70 -2.31
CA LYS A 42 -2.56 0.41 -3.45
C LYS A 42 -1.25 1.23 -3.45
N TYR A 43 -1.25 2.42 -2.84
CA TYR A 43 -0.06 3.28 -2.67
C TYR A 43 0.42 3.39 -1.21
N SER A 44 -0.17 2.58 -0.32
CA SER A 44 0.20 2.56 1.08
C SER A 44 1.35 1.58 1.28
N THR A 45 2.56 2.10 1.48
CA THR A 45 3.65 1.37 2.15
C THR A 45 3.33 1.11 3.63
N VAL A 46 2.22 1.65 4.14
CA VAL A 46 1.70 1.38 5.48
C VAL A 46 0.70 0.22 5.38
N CYS A 47 1.13 -0.94 5.86
CA CYS A 47 0.26 -2.08 6.04
C CYS A 47 -0.65 -1.89 7.26
N SER A 48 -1.77 -2.63 7.31
CA SER A 48 -2.60 -2.69 8.52
C SER A 48 -1.77 -3.13 9.73
N ASP A 49 -2.21 -2.84 10.96
CA ASP A 49 -1.51 -3.30 12.18
C ASP A 49 -1.36 -4.85 12.25
N GLU A 50 -2.20 -5.57 11.49
CA GLU A 50 -2.24 -7.03 11.38
C GLU A 50 -1.51 -7.57 10.13
N GLU A 51 -0.89 -6.67 9.36
CA GLU A 51 -0.17 -6.95 8.13
C GLU A 51 1.24 -6.36 8.21
N PHE A 52 2.21 -6.99 7.55
CA PHE A 52 3.55 -6.43 7.40
C PHE A 52 3.86 -6.22 5.92
N HIS A 53 4.72 -5.24 5.67
CA HIS A 53 5.15 -4.89 4.34
C HIS A 53 6.31 -5.79 3.89
N CYS A 54 6.16 -6.46 2.75
CA CYS A 54 7.24 -7.12 2.04
C CYS A 54 7.07 -6.94 0.52
N ASP A 55 8.15 -6.70 -0.21
CA ASP A 55 8.15 -6.57 -1.69
C ASP A 55 7.06 -5.66 -2.30
N GLY A 56 6.72 -4.55 -1.64
CA GLY A 56 5.71 -3.62 -2.14
C GLY A 56 4.27 -4.13 -1.97
N LYS A 57 4.05 -5.17 -1.16
CA LYS A 57 2.72 -5.66 -0.78
C LYS A 57 2.60 -5.81 0.74
N CYS A 58 1.36 -5.86 1.19
CA CYS A 58 1.03 -6.21 2.56
C CYS A 58 0.65 -7.68 2.65
N VAL A 59 1.28 -8.38 3.58
CA VAL A 59 1.04 -9.79 3.89
C VAL A 59 0.58 -9.86 5.34
N SER A 60 -0.40 -10.70 5.65
CA SER A 60 -0.86 -10.83 7.04
C SER A 60 0.27 -11.34 7.94
N ILE A 61 0.38 -10.80 9.16
CA ILE A 61 1.33 -11.26 10.18
C ILE A 61 1.16 -12.75 10.49
N THR A 62 -0.04 -13.32 10.28
CA THR A 62 -0.29 -14.76 10.47
C THR A 62 0.44 -15.65 9.45
N HIS A 63 0.89 -15.07 8.34
CA HIS A 63 1.66 -15.76 7.29
C HIS A 63 3.16 -15.66 7.48
N ARG A 64 3.62 -15.09 8.60
CA ARG A 64 5.04 -15.07 8.93
C ARG A 64 5.38 -16.38 9.65
N CYS A 65 6.42 -17.07 9.18
CA CYS A 65 6.85 -18.37 9.70
C CYS A 65 5.75 -19.47 9.59
N ASP A 66 5.00 -19.52 8.49
CA ASP A 66 3.97 -20.54 8.22
C ASP A 66 4.43 -21.64 7.22
N ASP A 67 5.74 -21.71 6.96
CA ASP A 67 6.39 -22.63 6.00
C ASP A 67 5.99 -22.39 4.53
N LYS A 68 5.37 -21.24 4.22
CA LYS A 68 4.89 -20.92 2.88
C LYS A 68 5.40 -19.55 2.43
N PRO A 69 6.18 -19.47 1.34
CA PRO A 69 6.63 -18.18 0.83
C PRO A 69 5.47 -17.42 0.18
N TYR A 70 5.05 -16.35 0.83
CA TYR A 70 4.22 -15.30 0.28
C TYR A 70 5.08 -14.20 -0.31
N CYS A 71 6.19 -13.78 0.30
CA CYS A 71 7.03 -12.72 -0.26
C CYS A 71 7.95 -13.26 -1.37
N TYR A 72 8.30 -12.40 -2.34
CA TYR A 72 9.22 -12.74 -3.42
C TYR A 72 10.67 -12.86 -2.92
N ASP A 73 11.04 -12.03 -1.95
CA ASP A 73 12.32 -12.07 -1.25
C ASP A 73 12.36 -13.12 -0.12
N GLY A 74 11.21 -13.73 0.20
CA GLY A 74 11.04 -14.68 1.30
C GLY A 74 11.15 -14.03 2.68
N ALA A 75 10.96 -12.71 2.81
CA ALA A 75 11.04 -11.98 4.09
C ALA A 75 10.01 -12.45 5.14
N ASP A 76 8.96 -13.13 4.70
CA ASP A 76 7.96 -13.78 5.54
C ASP A 76 8.46 -15.08 6.19
N GLU A 77 9.44 -15.75 5.59
CA GLU A 77 10.02 -17.01 6.03
C GLU A 77 11.55 -16.88 6.29
N PRO A 78 11.99 -15.98 7.19
CA PRO A 78 13.41 -15.83 7.51
C PRO A 78 13.97 -17.10 8.19
N PHE A 79 15.29 -17.30 8.05
CA PHE A 79 15.99 -18.44 8.65
C PHE A 79 15.79 -18.57 10.18
N ASP A 80 15.55 -17.46 10.88
CA ASP A 80 15.29 -17.41 12.33
C ASP A 80 13.88 -17.89 12.74
N CYS A 81 13.02 -18.23 11.78
CA CYS A 81 11.74 -18.91 12.03
C CYS A 81 11.91 -20.38 12.45
N ALA A 82 13.09 -20.97 12.22
CA ALA A 82 13.37 -22.35 12.59
C ALA A 82 13.62 -22.48 14.10
N ASN A 83 12.65 -23.04 14.83
CA ASN A 83 12.87 -23.62 16.17
C ASN A 83 13.14 -25.12 16.09
#